data_AF-A0A448WBN9-F1
#
_entry.id   AF-A0A448WBN9-F1
#
_cell.length_a   1.000
_cell.length_b   1.000
_cell.length_c   1.000
_cell.angle_alpha   90.00
_cell.angle_beta   90.00
_cell.angle_gamma   90.00
#
_symmetry.space_group_name_H-M   'P 1'
#
loop_
_entity.id
_entity.type
_entity.pdbx_description
1 polymer ?
#
loop_
_entity_poly.entity_id
_entity_poly.type
_entity_poly.pdbx_seq_one_letter_code
_entity_poly.pdbx_strand_id
1 'polypeptide(L)'
;MLYFFTFFYSLGFVFPSSLRSLILLPVFPMLRRSLTAFIPRSLIPARNFFISPKHLYYTDGPREPTAPIPDRIPNWTNDLKEIFGKLKNNSNVFLHGGAATPSHLLLSLHKYVMGENLKGIKLFHIHTEGPYPFTEGESAKHFRSSSLFVAKNCRSAINSGIADYTPIYLSEIPHLFRRNLIPLEFALINVSKPDIHGFCSLGPSIDIARAAVQNAKFIVNRHVPFSRGDAGIHISHIDYLVQCDEPLHEMGSSKIYPEDVSIGKIISEKLVSDGATIQMGIGSIPEVVLSQLGGHKHLGVHTEMFSDGLVDLVKAGAVTNALKFNRPGKIVATFVIGSKKVYDFIDNNPLVDMVDVSWVNSPYVIAQNPQPTSINSCIEVDITGQVVSGSIGDKIYSGH
;
A
#
# COMPACT_ATOMS: atom_id res chain seq x y z
N MET A 1 -53.20 -17.45 -24.12
CA MET A 1 -53.27 -16.07 -23.61
C MET A 1 -51.82 -15.63 -23.35
N LEU A 2 -51.07 -14.99 -24.24
CA LEU A 2 -51.34 -14.32 -25.54
C LEU A 2 -51.99 -12.93 -25.45
N TYR A 3 -51.16 -11.88 -25.59
CA TYR A 3 -51.37 -10.47 -26.03
C TYR A 3 -50.03 -9.70 -25.80
N PHE A 4 -49.23 -9.15 -26.72
CA PHE A 4 -49.13 -9.12 -28.20
C PHE A 4 -49.42 -7.77 -28.93
N PHE A 5 -48.51 -6.78 -28.80
CA PHE A 5 -48.27 -5.58 -29.65
C PHE A 5 -46.87 -5.00 -29.28
N THR A 6 -45.92 -4.45 -30.09
CA THR A 6 -45.83 -4.01 -31.52
C THR A 6 -46.50 -2.64 -31.81
N PHE A 7 -46.01 -1.67 -32.63
CA PHE A 7 -45.27 -1.70 -33.91
C PHE A 7 -44.40 -0.42 -34.18
N PHE A 8 -43.12 -0.56 -34.60
CA PHE A 8 -42.29 0.30 -35.53
C PHE A 8 -42.14 1.84 -35.27
N TYR A 9 -41.32 2.67 -35.96
CA TYR A 9 -40.56 2.62 -37.26
C TYR A 9 -39.15 3.27 -37.16
N SER A 10 -38.42 3.40 -38.28
CA SER A 10 -36.99 3.83 -38.40
C SER A 10 -36.75 5.11 -39.26
N LEU A 11 -35.47 5.42 -39.56
CA LEU A 11 -34.89 6.59 -40.30
C LEU A 11 -34.79 7.90 -39.47
N GLY A 12 -33.75 8.76 -39.56
CA GLY A 12 -32.42 8.65 -40.19
C GLY A 12 -32.16 9.59 -41.39
N PHE A 13 -31.42 10.69 -41.21
CA PHE A 13 -30.69 11.45 -42.26
C PHE A 13 -29.67 12.48 -41.68
N VAL A 14 -29.01 13.30 -42.52
CA VAL A 14 -27.64 13.85 -42.32
C VAL A 14 -27.45 15.31 -42.80
N PHE A 15 -27.00 16.22 -41.90
CA PHE A 15 -26.28 17.52 -42.16
C PHE A 15 -26.98 18.56 -43.11
N PRO A 16 -26.44 19.78 -43.42
CA PRO A 16 -25.15 20.42 -43.08
C PRO A 16 -25.19 21.87 -42.49
N SER A 17 -24.00 22.46 -42.38
CA SER A 17 -23.54 23.74 -41.78
C SER A 17 -23.93 25.08 -42.43
N SER A 18 -23.70 26.23 -41.74
CA SER A 18 -22.91 27.38 -42.29
C SER A 18 -22.66 28.59 -41.35
N LEU A 19 -21.40 29.09 -41.31
CA LEU A 19 -20.94 30.51 -41.11
C LEU A 19 -21.29 31.23 -39.76
N ARG A 20 -20.70 32.33 -39.23
CA ARG A 20 -19.56 33.29 -39.46
C ARG A 20 -19.32 34.05 -38.11
N SER A 21 -18.29 34.87 -37.80
CA SER A 21 -16.83 34.94 -38.10
C SER A 21 -16.18 36.23 -37.51
N LEU A 22 -14.88 36.22 -37.13
CA LEU A 22 -14.02 37.40 -36.79
C LEU A 22 -14.37 38.14 -35.44
N ILE A 23 -13.54 38.98 -34.76
CA ILE A 23 -12.28 39.69 -35.13
C ILE A 23 -11.34 40.06 -33.92
N LEU A 24 -10.01 40.10 -34.16
CA LEU A 24 -8.86 40.89 -33.58
C LEU A 24 -8.53 41.09 -32.07
N LEU A 25 -7.20 41.19 -31.84
CA LEU A 25 -6.45 41.74 -30.68
C LEU A 25 -5.76 43.08 -31.04
N PRO A 26 -5.28 43.86 -30.05
CA PRO A 26 -4.01 44.58 -30.17
C PRO A 26 -3.03 44.33 -28.98
N VAL A 27 -1.82 44.93 -29.01
CA VAL A 27 -0.61 44.51 -28.26
C VAL A 27 0.21 45.73 -27.74
N PHE A 28 1.28 45.48 -26.93
CA PHE A 28 2.42 46.34 -26.50
C PHE A 28 2.28 47.12 -25.16
N PRO A 29 3.39 47.48 -24.45
CA PRO A 29 4.58 46.65 -24.15
C PRO A 29 5.30 46.87 -22.78
N MET A 30 6.35 46.05 -22.54
CA MET A 30 7.62 46.35 -21.82
C MET A 30 7.67 46.63 -20.30
N LEU A 31 8.35 45.73 -19.58
CA LEU A 31 9.56 46.05 -18.78
C LEU A 31 10.42 44.80 -18.50
N ARG A 32 11.61 44.95 -17.90
CA ARG A 32 12.70 43.94 -17.94
C ARG A 32 12.89 43.11 -16.66
N ARG A 33 13.22 41.82 -16.87
CA ARG A 33 14.09 40.91 -16.09
C ARG A 33 14.16 41.07 -14.55
N SER A 34 13.78 40.00 -13.85
CA SER A 34 14.59 39.43 -12.76
C SER A 34 14.49 37.89 -12.80
N LEU A 35 15.52 37.18 -12.32
CA LEU A 35 15.61 35.71 -12.32
C LEU A 35 15.49 35.16 -10.89
N THR A 36 14.27 34.83 -10.48
CA THR A 36 13.99 34.00 -9.28
C THR A 36 12.59 33.42 -9.39
N ALA A 37 12.45 32.30 -10.10
CA ALA A 37 11.17 31.62 -10.30
C ALA A 37 10.75 30.83 -9.05
N PHE A 38 10.27 31.52 -8.01
CA PHE A 38 9.41 30.90 -7.01
C PHE A 38 8.19 30.31 -7.71
N ILE A 39 7.95 29.00 -7.55
CA ILE A 39 6.73 28.36 -8.05
C ILE A 39 5.54 28.94 -7.27
N PRO A 40 4.50 29.49 -7.93
CA PRO A 40 3.40 30.16 -7.23
C PRO A 40 2.60 29.20 -6.34
N ARG A 41 2.02 29.72 -5.25
CA ARG A 41 0.91 29.09 -4.51
C ARG A 41 -0.39 29.14 -5.32
N SER A 42 -0.40 28.58 -6.53
CA SER A 42 -1.55 28.55 -7.43
C SER A 42 -2.30 27.22 -7.33
N LEU A 43 -3.11 27.12 -6.27
CA LEU A 43 -4.43 26.47 -6.27
C LEU A 43 -4.62 25.28 -7.23
N ILE A 44 -4.45 24.06 -6.73
CA ILE A 44 -5.39 23.00 -7.09
C ILE A 44 -6.70 23.38 -6.39
N PRO A 45 -7.81 23.66 -7.12
CA PRO A 45 -9.09 23.89 -6.49
C PRO A 45 -9.68 22.54 -6.07
N ALA A 46 -9.18 22.00 -4.96
CA ALA A 46 -9.86 20.93 -4.26
C ALA A 46 -11.32 21.39 -4.06
N ARG A 47 -12.29 20.60 -4.54
CA ARG A 47 -13.70 20.95 -4.38
C ARG A 47 -14.05 20.85 -2.90
N ASN A 48 -14.03 21.99 -2.20
CA ASN A 48 -14.43 22.09 -0.80
C ASN A 48 -15.79 21.40 -0.60
N PHE A 49 -15.76 20.26 0.09
CA PHE A 49 -16.96 19.67 0.65
C PHE A 49 -17.45 20.60 1.75
N PHE A 50 -18.40 21.49 1.43
CA PHE A 50 -19.01 22.44 2.36
C PHE A 50 -19.83 21.71 3.43
N ILE A 51 -19.14 21.21 4.45
CA ILE A 51 -19.74 20.72 5.69
C ILE A 51 -20.08 21.94 6.56
N SER A 52 -21.27 21.94 7.14
CA SER A 52 -21.78 23.06 7.93
C SER A 52 -20.92 23.31 9.19
N PRO A 53 -20.52 24.56 9.50
CA PRO A 53 -19.69 24.90 10.66
C PRO A 53 -20.40 24.72 12.02
N LYS A 54 -21.58 24.11 12.05
CA LYS A 54 -22.39 23.85 13.26
C LYS A 54 -22.16 22.46 13.89
N HIS A 55 -21.28 21.62 13.33
CA HIS A 55 -21.09 20.25 13.81
C HIS A 55 -19.63 19.94 14.18
N LEU A 56 -19.26 20.24 15.43
CA LEU A 56 -17.98 19.86 16.03
C LEU A 56 -17.85 18.35 16.37
N TYR A 57 -18.92 17.56 16.19
CA TYR A 57 -19.02 16.15 16.58
C TYR A 57 -18.04 15.16 15.90
N TYR A 58 -17.19 15.62 14.97
CA TYR A 58 -16.39 14.77 14.10
C TYR A 58 -14.91 14.61 14.50
N THR A 59 -14.42 15.29 15.55
CA THR A 59 -12.99 15.22 15.95
C THR A 59 -12.65 14.04 16.87
N ASP A 60 -13.65 13.58 17.64
CA ASP A 60 -13.44 12.70 18.81
C ASP A 60 -13.95 11.26 18.56
N GLY A 61 -14.38 10.97 17.33
CA GLY A 61 -14.78 9.64 16.88
C GLY A 61 -13.63 8.82 16.27
N PRO A 62 -13.91 7.58 15.79
CA PRO A 62 -12.93 6.80 15.03
C PRO A 62 -12.53 7.57 13.76
N ARG A 63 -11.23 7.86 13.63
CA ARG A 63 -10.67 8.68 12.54
C ARG A 63 -10.59 7.88 11.24
N GLU A 64 -11.64 7.91 10.44
CA GLU A 64 -11.57 7.38 9.08
C GLU A 64 -10.72 8.29 8.17
N PRO A 65 -9.58 7.82 7.61
CA PRO A 65 -8.67 8.67 6.82
C PRO A 65 -9.29 9.24 5.55
N THR A 66 -10.42 8.70 5.11
CA THR A 66 -11.18 9.14 3.94
C THR A 66 -12.15 10.28 4.23
N ALA A 67 -12.51 10.54 5.50
CA ALA A 67 -13.46 11.59 5.86
C ALA A 67 -12.75 12.96 5.94
N PRO A 68 -13.08 13.96 5.10
CA PRO A 68 -12.38 15.25 5.14
C PRO A 68 -12.56 15.97 6.48
N ILE A 69 -11.46 16.51 7.01
CA ILE A 69 -11.44 17.39 8.18
C ILE A 69 -11.56 18.83 7.66
N PRO A 70 -12.63 19.58 8.00
CA PRO A 70 -12.79 20.97 7.59
C PRO A 70 -11.60 21.85 7.99
N ASP A 71 -11.25 22.81 7.14
CA ASP A 71 -10.24 23.86 7.32
C ASP A 71 -8.79 23.39 7.65
N ARG A 72 -8.53 22.08 7.79
CA ARG A 72 -7.19 21.53 7.99
C ARG A 72 -6.49 21.28 6.65
N ILE A 73 -5.41 22.02 6.42
CA ILE A 73 -4.42 21.78 5.38
C ILE A 73 -3.06 21.41 6.02
N PRO A 74 -2.26 20.52 5.41
CA PRO A 74 -0.96 20.14 5.93
C PRO A 74 0.13 21.18 5.60
N ASN A 75 1.20 21.22 6.40
CA ASN A 75 2.34 22.10 6.19
C ASN A 75 3.33 21.53 5.15
N TRP A 76 3.48 22.16 4.00
CA TRP A 76 4.53 21.82 3.02
C TRP A 76 5.89 22.32 3.51
N THR A 77 6.78 21.41 3.92
CA THR A 77 8.08 21.77 4.50
C THR A 77 9.11 20.66 4.33
N ASN A 78 10.38 21.05 4.31
CA ASN A 78 11.54 20.15 4.35
C ASN A 78 12.40 20.39 5.61
N ASP A 79 11.98 21.25 6.55
CA ASP A 79 12.72 21.46 7.80
C ASP A 79 12.43 20.34 8.81
N LEU A 80 13.48 19.60 9.17
CA LEU A 80 13.44 18.54 10.16
C LEU A 80 12.96 19.05 11.53
N LYS A 81 13.17 20.32 11.88
CA LYS A 81 12.69 20.91 13.14
C LYS A 81 11.19 21.19 13.12
N GLU A 82 10.63 21.65 12.01
CA GLU A 82 9.17 21.77 11.85
C GLU A 82 8.48 20.40 11.89
N ILE A 83 9.04 19.42 11.17
CA ILE A 83 8.50 18.08 11.03
C ILE A 83 8.60 17.30 12.35
N PHE A 84 9.81 17.15 12.90
CA PHE A 84 10.09 16.24 14.01
C PHE A 84 10.18 16.92 15.39
N GLY A 85 10.02 18.25 15.48
CA GLY A 85 10.11 19.01 16.74
C GLY A 85 9.12 18.64 17.86
N LYS A 86 8.24 17.66 17.63
CA LYS A 86 7.34 17.06 18.64
C LYS A 86 7.88 15.74 19.21
N LEU A 87 8.90 15.13 18.60
CA LEU A 87 9.55 13.91 19.10
C LEU A 87 10.21 14.17 20.46
N LYS A 88 10.17 13.14 21.31
CA LYS A 88 10.75 13.13 22.65
C LYS A 88 11.44 11.78 22.89
N ASN A 89 12.22 11.69 23.95
CA ASN A 89 12.73 10.39 24.40
C ASN A 89 11.57 9.40 24.61
N ASN A 90 11.75 8.15 24.18
CA ASN A 90 10.74 7.09 24.20
C ASN A 90 9.51 7.31 23.31
N SER A 91 9.55 8.22 22.31
CA SER A 91 8.49 8.30 21.29
C SER A 91 8.42 7.04 20.44
N ASN A 92 7.19 6.57 20.17
CA ASN A 92 6.91 5.52 19.21
C ASN A 92 6.66 6.12 17.82
N VAL A 93 7.27 5.55 16.78
CA VAL A 93 7.13 5.96 15.38
C VAL A 93 6.80 4.74 14.52
N PHE A 94 5.78 4.82 13.68
CA PHE A 94 5.48 3.81 12.67
C PHE A 94 6.25 4.08 11.37
N LEU A 95 6.74 3.02 10.73
CA LEU A 95 7.36 3.07 9.40
C LEU A 95 6.53 2.26 8.39
N HIS A 96 6.09 2.89 7.30
CA HIS A 96 5.41 2.21 6.19
C HIS A 96 6.30 1.13 5.57
N GLY A 97 5.72 -0.04 5.26
CA GLY A 97 6.45 -1.22 4.83
C GLY A 97 6.47 -1.49 3.32
N GLY A 98 7.24 -2.51 2.95
CA GLY A 98 7.35 -3.02 1.58
C GLY A 98 7.81 -1.96 0.58
N ALA A 99 7.20 -1.99 -0.62
CA ALA A 99 7.51 -1.07 -1.71
C ALA A 99 7.38 0.42 -1.32
N ALA A 100 6.46 0.73 -0.40
CA ALA A 100 6.18 2.08 0.08
C ALA A 100 7.09 2.56 1.23
N THR A 101 8.20 1.86 1.53
CA THR A 101 9.13 2.28 2.58
C THR A 101 9.68 3.70 2.31
N PRO A 102 9.54 4.68 3.24
CA PRO A 102 9.86 6.07 2.95
C PRO A 102 11.32 6.39 3.24
N SER A 103 12.24 5.86 2.42
CA SER A 103 13.71 5.98 2.56
C SER A 103 14.16 7.40 2.96
N HIS A 104 13.71 8.44 2.26
CA HIS A 104 13.95 9.84 2.61
C HIS A 104 13.63 10.21 4.07
N LEU A 105 12.45 9.79 4.55
CA LEU A 105 11.94 10.11 5.88
C LEU A 105 12.65 9.27 6.96
N LEU A 106 13.03 8.03 6.65
CA LEU A 106 13.85 7.19 7.54
C LEU A 106 15.23 7.84 7.79
N LEU A 107 15.92 8.25 6.73
CA LEU A 107 17.23 8.92 6.83
C LEU A 107 17.12 10.30 7.51
N SER A 108 16.03 11.01 7.27
CA SER A 108 15.73 12.30 7.89
C SER A 108 15.41 12.18 9.39
N LEU A 109 14.63 11.16 9.79
CA LEU A 109 14.39 10.80 11.20
C LEU A 109 15.71 10.43 11.90
N HIS A 110 16.53 9.59 11.26
CA HIS A 110 17.85 9.20 11.78
C HIS A 110 18.72 10.43 12.06
N LYS A 111 18.92 11.28 11.04
CA LYS A 111 19.69 12.53 11.17
C LYS A 111 19.17 13.44 12.29
N TYR A 112 17.85 13.59 12.41
CA TYR A 112 17.24 14.42 13.45
C TYR A 112 17.47 13.88 14.87
N VAL A 113 17.13 12.60 15.11
CA VAL A 113 17.26 11.94 16.42
C VAL A 113 18.71 11.85 16.89
N MET A 114 19.66 11.60 15.98
CA MET A 114 21.09 11.61 16.31
C MET A 114 21.58 13.02 16.64
N GLY A 115 21.15 14.04 15.88
CA GLY A 115 21.56 15.44 16.08
C GLY A 115 21.02 16.08 17.36
N GLU A 116 19.75 15.86 17.69
CA GLU A 116 19.12 16.32 18.95
C GLU A 116 19.36 15.31 20.11
N ASN A 117 20.18 14.28 19.90
CA ASN A 117 20.58 13.25 20.87
C ASN A 117 19.42 12.53 21.59
N LEU A 118 18.26 12.38 20.94
CA LEU A 118 17.08 11.72 21.50
C LEU A 118 17.31 10.21 21.66
N LYS A 119 16.71 9.60 22.69
CA LYS A 119 16.94 8.20 23.10
C LYS A 119 15.65 7.39 23.25
N GLY A 120 15.75 6.08 23.08
CA GLY A 120 14.65 5.13 23.25
C GLY A 120 13.56 5.22 22.17
N ILE A 121 13.85 5.82 21.01
CA ILE A 121 12.88 5.99 19.93
C ILE A 121 12.51 4.60 19.38
N LYS A 122 11.25 4.20 19.56
CA LYS A 122 10.77 2.87 19.15
C LYS A 122 10.21 2.94 17.74
N LEU A 123 10.70 2.07 16.86
CA LEU A 123 10.30 2.01 15.45
C LEU A 123 9.44 0.78 15.24
N PHE A 124 8.16 0.95 14.90
CA PHE A 124 7.22 -0.14 14.65
C PHE A 124 7.01 -0.34 13.16
N HIS A 125 7.30 -1.54 12.68
CA HIS A 125 7.34 -1.84 11.25
C HIS A 125 7.14 -3.34 10.95
N ILE A 126 6.72 -3.64 9.72
CA ILE A 126 6.79 -4.98 9.11
C ILE A 126 8.06 -5.07 8.23
N HIS A 127 8.04 -5.83 7.13
CA HIS A 127 9.08 -5.74 6.11
C HIS A 127 9.29 -4.28 5.66
N THR A 128 10.53 -3.81 5.65
CA THR A 128 10.94 -2.49 5.15
C THR A 128 12.13 -2.64 4.21
N GLU A 129 12.09 -1.90 3.11
CA GLU A 129 13.09 -1.94 2.03
C GLU A 129 14.05 -0.75 2.10
N GLY A 130 15.22 -0.88 1.45
CA GLY A 130 16.21 0.20 1.39
C GLY A 130 17.08 0.36 2.66
N PRO A 131 17.72 1.54 2.84
CA PRO A 131 18.65 1.77 3.94
C PRO A 131 17.98 1.78 5.33
N TYR A 132 18.56 1.04 6.29
CA TYR A 132 17.99 0.88 7.63
C TYR A 132 19.02 1.13 8.76
N PRO A 133 19.50 2.38 8.94
CA PRO A 133 20.65 2.70 9.80
C PRO A 133 20.39 2.58 11.32
N PHE A 134 19.16 2.33 11.73
CA PHE A 134 18.72 2.46 13.13
C PHE A 134 19.35 1.43 14.08
N THR A 135 19.72 0.26 13.56
CA THR A 135 20.33 -0.83 14.33
C THR A 135 21.86 -0.85 14.27
N GLU A 136 22.49 0.17 13.68
CA GLU A 136 23.93 0.19 13.38
C GLU A 136 24.72 1.10 14.33
N GLY A 137 25.80 0.57 14.93
CA GLY A 137 26.76 1.33 15.72
C GLY A 137 26.12 2.11 16.87
N GLU A 138 26.44 3.41 16.98
CA GLU A 138 25.86 4.30 17.99
C GLU A 138 24.33 4.45 17.86
N SER A 139 23.76 4.27 16.66
CA SER A 139 22.31 4.41 16.42
C SER A 139 21.48 3.48 17.30
N ALA A 140 22.00 2.27 17.59
CA ALA A 140 21.39 1.29 18.47
C ALA A 140 21.24 1.76 19.95
N LYS A 141 21.89 2.87 20.33
CA LYS A 141 21.70 3.54 21.64
C LYS A 141 20.61 4.61 21.63
N HIS A 142 20.16 5.02 20.44
CA HIS A 142 19.09 6.02 20.24
C HIS A 142 17.76 5.36 19.88
N PHE A 143 17.81 4.29 19.09
CA PHE A 143 16.65 3.61 18.52
C PHE A 143 16.46 2.19 19.08
N ARG A 144 15.20 1.73 19.12
CA ARG A 144 14.87 0.31 19.24
C ARG A 144 13.95 -0.09 18.08
N SER A 145 14.46 -0.92 17.18
CA SER A 145 13.65 -1.51 16.11
C SER A 145 12.71 -2.55 16.72
N SER A 146 11.41 -2.45 16.46
CA SER A 146 10.39 -3.38 16.90
C SER A 146 9.65 -3.92 15.67
N SER A 147 10.11 -5.07 15.23
CA SER A 147 9.58 -5.75 14.05
C SER A 147 8.33 -6.55 14.42
N LEU A 148 7.26 -6.30 13.68
CA LEU A 148 6.00 -7.07 13.73
C LEU A 148 5.90 -8.08 12.58
N PHE A 149 6.88 -8.07 11.66
CA PHE A 149 7.13 -9.11 10.65
C PHE A 149 8.60 -9.02 10.24
N VAL A 150 9.38 -10.08 10.45
CA VAL A 150 10.84 -10.04 10.24
C VAL A 150 11.21 -10.16 8.77
N ALA A 151 12.20 -9.38 8.36
CA ALA A 151 12.79 -9.44 7.03
C ALA A 151 14.31 -9.27 7.08
N LYS A 152 14.95 -9.39 5.91
CA LYS A 152 16.43 -9.42 5.77
C LYS A 152 17.14 -8.25 6.45
N ASN A 153 16.55 -7.05 6.42
CA ASN A 153 17.13 -5.83 7.00
C ASN A 153 17.28 -5.88 8.53
N CYS A 154 16.30 -6.45 9.24
CA CYS A 154 16.26 -6.47 10.71
C CYS A 154 16.70 -7.82 11.31
N ARG A 155 16.71 -8.91 10.52
CA ARG A 155 17.05 -10.27 10.97
C ARG A 155 18.34 -10.37 11.79
N SER A 156 19.41 -9.71 11.37
CA SER A 156 20.69 -9.75 12.10
C SER A 156 20.61 -9.06 13.47
N ALA A 157 19.93 -7.90 13.53
CA ALA A 157 19.75 -7.13 14.76
C ALA A 157 18.85 -7.85 15.77
N ILE A 158 17.83 -8.58 15.30
CA ILE A 158 16.93 -9.37 16.16
C ILE A 158 17.71 -10.54 16.79
N ASN A 159 18.40 -11.34 15.97
CA ASN A 159 19.18 -12.49 16.44
C ASN A 159 20.45 -12.13 17.25
N SER A 160 20.77 -10.83 17.38
CA SER A 160 21.82 -10.30 18.27
C SER A 160 21.27 -9.49 19.44
N GLY A 161 19.95 -9.42 19.63
CA GLY A 161 19.29 -8.70 20.73
C GLY A 161 19.30 -7.18 20.60
N ILE A 162 19.77 -6.62 19.48
CA ILE A 162 19.80 -5.18 19.16
C ILE A 162 18.40 -4.67 18.80
N ALA A 163 17.55 -5.54 18.24
CA ALA A 163 16.16 -5.27 17.86
C ALA A 163 15.20 -6.29 18.49
N ASP A 164 13.92 -5.92 18.57
CA ASP A 164 12.84 -6.80 19.02
C ASP A 164 12.07 -7.40 17.83
N TYR A 165 11.58 -8.62 18.01
CA TYR A 165 10.52 -9.22 17.20
C TYR A 165 9.32 -9.52 18.11
N THR A 166 8.12 -9.15 17.70
CA THR A 166 6.87 -9.58 18.33
C THR A 166 6.13 -10.54 17.38
N PRO A 167 5.96 -11.83 17.73
CA PRO A 167 5.13 -12.74 16.96
C PRO A 167 3.64 -12.37 17.15
N ILE A 168 2.95 -12.10 16.04
CA ILE A 168 1.54 -11.72 16.02
C ILE A 168 1.00 -11.85 14.59
N TYR A 169 -0.19 -12.45 14.46
CA TYR A 169 -0.90 -12.55 13.18
C TYR A 169 -1.03 -11.18 12.50
N LEU A 170 -0.67 -11.12 11.22
CA LEU A 170 -0.66 -9.88 10.43
C LEU A 170 -2.03 -9.18 10.42
N SER A 171 -3.13 -9.94 10.48
CA SER A 171 -4.51 -9.47 10.63
C SER A 171 -4.83 -8.82 12.00
N GLU A 172 -4.11 -9.18 13.06
CA GLU A 172 -4.29 -8.64 14.42
C GLU A 172 -3.41 -7.41 14.70
N ILE A 173 -2.30 -7.20 13.99
CA ILE A 173 -1.45 -6.00 14.14
C ILE A 173 -2.25 -4.68 14.04
N PRO A 174 -3.22 -4.51 13.10
CA PRO A 174 -4.10 -3.34 13.07
C PRO A 174 -4.79 -3.01 14.40
N HIS A 175 -5.06 -4.01 15.25
CA HIS A 175 -5.64 -3.79 16.57
C HIS A 175 -4.66 -3.21 17.59
N LEU A 176 -3.34 -3.38 17.44
CA LEU A 176 -2.34 -2.74 18.29
C LEU A 176 -2.45 -1.21 18.22
N PHE A 177 -2.66 -0.68 17.01
CA PHE A 177 -2.85 0.76 16.78
C PHE A 177 -4.29 1.19 17.10
N ARG A 178 -5.31 0.51 16.56
CA ARG A 178 -6.74 0.90 16.75
C ARG A 178 -7.24 0.81 18.19
N ARG A 179 -6.66 -0.07 19.02
CA ARG A 179 -6.96 -0.16 20.45
C ARG A 179 -5.98 0.66 21.31
N ASN A 180 -5.14 1.49 20.67
CA ASN A 180 -4.12 2.36 21.28
C ASN A 180 -3.15 1.63 22.24
N LEU A 181 -2.87 0.34 21.98
CA LEU A 181 -1.90 -0.46 22.73
C LEU A 181 -0.47 -0.04 22.39
N ILE A 182 -0.25 0.39 21.15
CA ILE A 182 0.96 1.09 20.71
C ILE A 182 0.54 2.52 20.30
N PRO A 183 0.55 3.50 21.23
CA PRO A 183 0.27 4.89 20.90
C PRO A 183 1.41 5.45 20.03
N LEU A 184 1.09 6.00 18.87
CA LEU A 184 2.07 6.51 17.90
C LEU A 184 2.16 8.04 17.93
N GLU A 185 3.35 8.61 18.06
CA GLU A 185 3.54 10.06 17.95
C GLU A 185 3.65 10.48 16.47
N PHE A 186 4.26 9.64 15.63
CA PHE A 186 4.37 9.81 14.18
C PHE A 186 4.13 8.51 13.43
N ALA A 187 3.63 8.62 12.20
CA ALA A 187 3.70 7.57 11.20
C ALA A 187 4.34 8.13 9.91
N LEU A 188 5.48 7.56 9.52
CA LEU A 188 6.20 7.93 8.30
C LEU A 188 5.64 7.10 7.15
N ILE A 189 4.98 7.74 6.19
CA ILE A 189 4.33 7.07 5.06
C ILE A 189 4.73 7.72 3.73
N ASN A 190 4.95 6.90 2.71
CA ASN A 190 4.78 7.32 1.32
C ASN A 190 3.29 7.27 0.96
N VAL A 191 2.79 8.26 0.21
CA VAL A 191 1.46 8.25 -0.46
C VAL A 191 1.57 8.93 -1.83
N SER A 192 0.50 8.88 -2.64
CA SER A 192 0.44 9.51 -3.95
C SER A 192 0.34 11.04 -3.86
N LYS A 193 0.47 11.72 -5.01
CA LYS A 193 -0.03 13.09 -5.14
C LYS A 193 -1.55 13.13 -4.86
N PRO A 194 -2.09 14.24 -4.32
CA PRO A 194 -3.53 14.40 -4.16
C PRO A 194 -4.23 14.53 -5.51
N ASP A 195 -5.44 13.97 -5.60
CA ASP A 195 -6.35 14.14 -6.73
C ASP A 195 -7.14 15.47 -6.66
N ILE A 196 -8.07 15.67 -7.60
CA ILE A 196 -8.94 16.87 -7.65
C ILE A 196 -9.93 16.99 -6.48
N HIS A 197 -10.07 15.92 -5.68
CA HIS A 197 -10.91 15.85 -4.49
C HIS A 197 -10.08 15.90 -3.19
N GLY A 198 -8.76 16.04 -3.28
CA GLY A 198 -7.85 16.10 -2.14
C GLY A 198 -7.44 14.74 -1.58
N PHE A 199 -7.71 13.62 -2.26
CA PHE A 199 -7.32 12.29 -1.80
C PHE A 199 -5.92 11.94 -2.32
N CYS A 200 -5.06 11.46 -1.43
CA CYS A 200 -3.88 10.66 -1.77
C CYS A 200 -4.21 9.17 -1.57
N SER A 201 -3.35 8.28 -2.07
CA SER A 201 -3.42 6.83 -1.86
C SER A 201 -2.13 6.29 -1.23
N LEU A 202 -2.24 5.33 -0.31
CA LEU A 202 -1.11 4.55 0.24
C LEU A 202 -0.41 3.67 -0.82
N GLY A 203 -1.07 3.39 -1.95
CA GLY A 203 -0.49 2.74 -3.12
C GLY A 203 -0.22 1.25 -2.98
N PRO A 204 1.04 0.77 -3.09
CA PRO A 204 1.32 -0.66 -3.10
C PRO A 204 1.22 -1.31 -1.72
N SER A 205 1.20 -0.53 -0.64
CA SER A 205 1.24 -1.00 0.74
C SER A 205 0.05 -0.40 1.49
N ILE A 206 -0.91 -1.23 1.94
CA ILE A 206 -2.05 -0.79 2.76
C ILE A 206 -1.95 -1.47 4.12
N ASP A 207 -1.73 -2.79 4.09
CA ASP A 207 -1.26 -3.64 5.18
C ASP A 207 -1.77 -3.22 6.58
N ILE A 208 -0.82 -2.90 7.47
CA ILE A 208 -1.02 -2.34 8.79
C ILE A 208 -0.93 -0.80 8.78
N ALA A 209 -0.37 -0.22 7.71
CA ALA A 209 -0.25 1.22 7.50
C ALA A 209 -1.59 1.95 7.58
N ARG A 210 -2.67 1.37 7.04
CA ARG A 210 -4.03 1.92 7.18
C ARG A 210 -4.44 2.11 8.65
N ALA A 211 -4.10 1.15 9.52
CA ALA A 211 -4.39 1.25 10.96
C ALA A 211 -3.44 2.22 11.68
N ALA A 212 -2.20 2.35 11.25
CA ALA A 212 -1.31 3.41 11.73
C ALA A 212 -1.85 4.81 11.36
N VAL A 213 -2.40 4.99 10.15
CA VAL A 213 -2.99 6.28 9.73
C VAL A 213 -4.35 6.63 10.34
N GLN A 214 -4.96 5.71 11.09
CA GLN A 214 -6.11 6.01 11.94
C GLN A 214 -5.68 6.60 13.31
N ASN A 215 -4.43 6.40 13.77
CA ASN A 215 -4.06 6.57 15.19
C ASN A 215 -2.84 7.47 15.47
N ALA A 216 -2.07 7.91 14.46
CA ALA A 216 -0.89 8.76 14.63
C ALA A 216 -1.07 10.21 14.11
N LYS A 217 0.05 10.84 13.70
CA LYS A 217 0.22 12.17 13.07
C LYS A 217 1.20 11.99 11.89
N PHE A 218 1.05 12.69 10.76
CA PHE A 218 1.50 12.15 9.45
C PHE A 218 2.35 13.04 8.55
N ILE A 219 3.08 12.38 7.63
CA ILE A 219 3.94 12.94 6.58
C ILE A 219 3.64 12.25 5.21
N VAL A 220 4.10 12.76 4.06
CA VAL A 220 3.72 12.32 2.69
C VAL A 220 4.90 12.34 1.69
N ASN A 221 4.77 11.59 0.58
CA ASN A 221 5.66 11.55 -0.62
C ASN A 221 4.82 11.81 -1.91
N ARG A 222 5.32 11.57 -3.14
CA ARG A 222 4.63 11.88 -4.41
C ARG A 222 4.71 10.80 -5.52
N HIS A 223 5.52 9.74 -5.35
CA HIS A 223 5.80 8.73 -6.41
C HIS A 223 4.95 7.47 -6.35
N VAL A 224 4.06 7.40 -5.39
CA VAL A 224 3.21 6.24 -5.12
C VAL A 224 2.04 6.22 -6.12
N PRO A 225 1.70 5.05 -6.72
CA PRO A 225 0.53 4.90 -7.59
C PRO A 225 -0.77 5.12 -6.82
N PHE A 226 -1.81 5.56 -7.51
CA PHE A 226 -3.14 5.72 -6.95
C PHE A 226 -3.87 4.36 -6.89
N SER A 227 -3.46 3.49 -5.98
CA SER A 227 -4.20 2.25 -5.76
C SER A 227 -5.59 2.54 -5.17
N ARG A 228 -6.54 1.66 -5.46
CA ARG A 228 -7.96 1.80 -5.10
C ARG A 228 -8.33 0.94 -3.90
N GLY A 229 -9.57 1.06 -3.43
CA GLY A 229 -10.05 0.38 -2.23
C GLY A 229 -9.79 1.21 -0.98
N ASP A 230 -9.23 0.57 0.04
CA ASP A 230 -9.07 1.11 1.40
C ASP A 230 -7.83 2.03 1.52
N ALA A 231 -7.04 2.16 0.45
CA ALA A 231 -5.79 2.93 0.38
C ALA A 231 -5.95 4.46 0.47
N GLY A 232 -7.17 4.97 0.30
CA GLY A 232 -7.44 6.41 0.23
C GLY A 232 -7.27 7.14 1.57
N ILE A 233 -6.57 8.28 1.53
CA ILE A 233 -6.42 9.22 2.64
C ILE A 233 -6.61 10.65 2.14
N HIS A 234 -7.53 11.40 2.72
CA HIS A 234 -7.74 12.81 2.36
C HIS A 234 -6.63 13.69 2.96
N ILE A 235 -6.12 14.64 2.18
CA ILE A 235 -4.97 15.49 2.48
C ILE A 235 -5.07 16.25 3.82
N SER A 236 -6.29 16.53 4.29
CA SER A 236 -6.57 17.13 5.59
C SER A 236 -6.24 16.26 6.81
N HIS A 237 -6.02 14.95 6.62
CA HIS A 237 -5.57 14.07 7.70
C HIS A 237 -4.10 14.24 8.03
N ILE A 238 -3.30 14.72 7.06
CA ILE A 238 -1.87 14.86 7.20
C ILE A 238 -1.47 16.14 7.95
N ASP A 239 -0.32 16.10 8.63
CA ASP A 239 0.27 17.25 9.33
C ASP A 239 1.32 17.97 8.46
N TYR A 240 2.19 17.21 7.77
CA TYR A 240 3.29 17.77 6.96
C TYR A 240 3.41 17.10 5.58
N LEU A 241 3.84 17.83 4.55
CA LEU A 241 4.12 17.28 3.22
C LEU A 241 5.59 17.54 2.83
N VAL A 242 6.33 16.46 2.57
CA VAL A 242 7.75 16.50 2.13
C VAL A 242 7.79 16.12 0.65
N GLN A 243 8.23 17.05 -0.21
CA GLN A 243 8.25 16.76 -1.65
C GLN A 243 9.50 15.98 -2.06
N CYS A 244 9.47 14.67 -1.87
CA CYS A 244 10.53 13.75 -2.31
C CYS A 244 10.40 13.34 -3.79
N ASP A 245 11.50 12.90 -4.41
CA ASP A 245 11.62 12.44 -5.82
C ASP A 245 12.28 11.05 -5.88
N GLU A 246 11.82 10.14 -5.00
CA GLU A 246 12.34 8.77 -4.88
C GLU A 246 11.36 7.76 -5.53
N PRO A 247 11.83 6.82 -6.38
CA PRO A 247 10.99 5.73 -6.89
C PRO A 247 10.61 4.76 -5.75
N LEU A 248 9.55 3.98 -5.97
CA LEU A 248 9.23 2.84 -5.09
C LEU A 248 10.38 1.81 -5.11
N HIS A 249 10.51 1.04 -4.03
CA HIS A 249 11.43 -0.09 -4.01
C HIS A 249 10.91 -1.20 -4.95
N GLU A 250 11.76 -1.64 -5.88
CA GLU A 250 11.45 -2.74 -6.80
C GLU A 250 12.12 -4.04 -6.35
N MET A 251 11.41 -5.15 -6.51
CA MET A 251 11.88 -6.52 -6.26
C MET A 251 11.96 -7.29 -7.57
N GLY A 252 13.14 -7.82 -7.89
CA GLY A 252 13.36 -8.63 -9.09
C GLY A 252 12.78 -10.03 -8.97
N SER A 253 12.63 -10.70 -10.12
CA SER A 253 12.21 -12.10 -10.22
C SER A 253 13.15 -13.03 -9.44
N SER A 254 12.58 -14.11 -8.90
CA SER A 254 13.38 -15.11 -8.20
C SER A 254 14.15 -16.00 -9.18
N LYS A 255 15.31 -16.51 -8.77
CA LYS A 255 15.96 -17.59 -9.52
C LYS A 255 15.09 -18.84 -9.41
N ILE A 256 14.62 -19.34 -10.55
CA ILE A 256 13.85 -20.59 -10.65
C ILE A 256 14.79 -21.80 -10.71
N TYR A 257 14.44 -22.85 -9.99
CA TYR A 257 15.13 -24.14 -9.95
C TYR A 257 14.26 -25.27 -10.55
N PRO A 258 14.83 -26.38 -11.05
CA PRO A 258 14.05 -27.52 -11.59
C PRO A 258 13.03 -28.11 -10.59
N GLU A 259 13.36 -28.05 -9.30
CA GLU A 259 12.51 -28.42 -8.18
C GLU A 259 11.26 -27.53 -8.11
N ASP A 260 11.42 -26.21 -8.24
CA ASP A 260 10.31 -25.25 -8.29
C ASP A 260 9.36 -25.56 -9.45
N VAL A 261 9.91 -25.83 -10.65
CA VAL A 261 9.14 -26.21 -11.85
C VAL A 261 8.31 -27.46 -11.60
N SER A 262 8.86 -28.42 -10.84
CA SER A 262 8.20 -29.68 -10.49
C SER A 262 7.13 -29.51 -9.42
N ILE A 263 7.40 -28.71 -8.39
CA ILE A 263 6.45 -28.34 -7.32
C ILE A 263 5.27 -27.56 -7.92
N GLY A 264 5.55 -26.54 -8.73
CA GLY A 264 4.54 -25.73 -9.39
C GLY A 264 3.63 -26.56 -10.30
N LYS A 265 4.18 -27.59 -10.96
CA LYS A 265 3.40 -28.49 -11.83
C LYS A 265 2.44 -29.35 -11.00
N ILE A 266 2.89 -29.86 -9.86
CA ILE A 266 2.04 -30.63 -8.94
C ILE A 266 0.89 -29.74 -8.41
N ILE A 267 1.19 -28.50 -8.03
CA ILE A 267 0.19 -27.55 -7.51
C ILE A 267 -0.83 -27.17 -8.59
N SER A 268 -0.37 -26.75 -9.76
CA SER A 268 -1.23 -26.28 -10.86
C SER A 268 -2.08 -27.39 -11.48
N GLU A 269 -1.52 -28.59 -11.74
CA GLU A 269 -2.27 -29.68 -12.38
C GLU A 269 -3.20 -30.45 -11.43
N LYS A 270 -2.97 -30.41 -10.10
CA LYS A 270 -3.64 -31.32 -9.15
C LYS A 270 -4.33 -30.65 -7.95
N LEU A 271 -3.98 -29.41 -7.60
CA LEU A 271 -4.47 -28.75 -6.38
C LEU A 271 -5.23 -27.44 -6.66
N VAL A 272 -4.96 -26.76 -7.78
CA VAL A 272 -5.74 -25.59 -8.22
C VAL A 272 -6.81 -26.03 -9.23
N SER A 273 -8.07 -25.74 -8.91
CA SER A 273 -9.24 -26.02 -9.77
C SER A 273 -9.69 -24.79 -10.55
N ASP A 274 -10.40 -25.00 -11.66
CA ASP A 274 -11.18 -23.93 -12.31
C ASP A 274 -12.14 -23.29 -11.29
N GLY A 275 -12.22 -21.96 -11.32
CA GLY A 275 -13.01 -21.17 -10.37
C GLY A 275 -12.47 -21.12 -8.94
N ALA A 276 -11.23 -21.54 -8.69
CA ALA A 276 -10.58 -21.37 -7.38
C ALA A 276 -10.31 -19.89 -7.04
N THR A 277 -10.37 -19.55 -5.75
CA THR A 277 -9.94 -18.23 -5.24
C THR A 277 -8.55 -18.36 -4.66
N ILE A 278 -7.53 -17.94 -5.40
CA ILE A 278 -6.12 -18.14 -5.05
C ILE A 278 -5.57 -17.06 -4.10
N GLN A 279 -4.75 -17.51 -3.15
CA GLN A 279 -3.79 -16.73 -2.36
C GLN A 279 -2.39 -17.31 -2.59
N MET A 280 -1.38 -16.44 -2.62
CA MET A 280 0.02 -16.83 -2.77
C MET A 280 0.97 -15.70 -2.35
N GLY A 281 2.20 -16.05 -1.97
CA GLY A 281 3.26 -15.09 -1.64
C GLY A 281 4.21 -14.76 -2.80
N ILE A 282 5.38 -14.21 -2.45
CA ILE A 282 6.55 -14.05 -3.34
C ILE A 282 7.46 -15.28 -3.32
N GLY A 283 8.32 -15.40 -4.32
CA GLY A 283 9.35 -16.44 -4.43
C GLY A 283 9.24 -17.25 -5.72
N SER A 284 10.22 -18.09 -6.00
CA SER A 284 10.27 -18.89 -7.23
C SER A 284 9.10 -19.87 -7.35
N ILE A 285 8.68 -20.52 -6.25
CA ILE A 285 7.54 -21.45 -6.25
C ILE A 285 6.23 -20.73 -6.65
N PRO A 286 5.77 -19.63 -5.99
CA PRO A 286 4.64 -18.85 -6.47
C PRO A 286 4.76 -18.32 -7.91
N GLU A 287 5.95 -17.83 -8.30
CA GLU A 287 6.22 -17.29 -9.63
C GLU A 287 6.07 -18.37 -10.73
N VAL A 288 6.57 -19.59 -10.47
CA VAL A 288 6.37 -20.76 -11.33
C VAL A 288 4.90 -21.18 -11.36
N VAL A 289 4.21 -21.29 -10.20
CA VAL A 289 2.78 -21.67 -10.15
C VAL A 289 1.97 -20.72 -11.03
N LEU A 290 2.14 -19.41 -10.87
CA LEU A 290 1.49 -18.39 -11.70
C LEU A 290 1.72 -18.60 -13.19
N SER A 291 2.94 -18.90 -13.62
CA SER A 291 3.26 -19.17 -15.03
C SER A 291 2.55 -20.39 -15.61
N GLN A 292 2.18 -21.36 -14.77
CA GLN A 292 1.56 -22.63 -15.18
C GLN A 292 0.03 -22.63 -15.05
N LEU A 293 -0.56 -21.70 -14.29
CA LEU A 293 -2.02 -21.52 -14.18
C LEU A 293 -2.68 -20.88 -15.42
N GLY A 294 -1.92 -20.56 -16.47
CA GLY A 294 -2.46 -19.90 -17.67
C GLY A 294 -3.50 -20.70 -18.47
N GLY A 295 -3.67 -22.00 -18.19
CA GLY A 295 -4.72 -22.83 -18.77
C GLY A 295 -6.04 -22.89 -17.98
N HIS A 296 -6.02 -22.43 -16.72
CA HIS A 296 -7.18 -22.44 -15.82
C HIS A 296 -8.17 -21.33 -16.15
N LYS A 297 -9.42 -21.49 -15.69
CA LYS A 297 -10.53 -20.60 -16.02
C LYS A 297 -11.19 -20.04 -14.76
N HIS A 298 -11.68 -18.81 -14.91
CA HIS A 298 -12.51 -18.11 -13.93
C HIS A 298 -11.89 -17.95 -12.53
N LEU A 299 -10.56 -17.98 -12.42
CA LEU A 299 -9.85 -17.84 -11.16
C LEU A 299 -10.22 -16.49 -10.49
N GLY A 300 -10.38 -16.54 -9.18
CA GLY A 300 -10.47 -15.36 -8.32
C GLY A 300 -9.17 -15.13 -7.56
N VAL A 301 -8.90 -13.90 -7.15
CA VAL A 301 -7.75 -13.55 -6.32
C VAL A 301 -8.24 -12.87 -5.04
N HIS A 302 -7.95 -13.50 -3.90
CA HIS A 302 -8.08 -12.91 -2.57
C HIS A 302 -6.82 -13.32 -1.83
N THR A 303 -5.80 -12.48 -1.89
CA THR A 303 -4.45 -12.80 -1.44
C THR A 303 -3.98 -11.78 -0.40
N GLU A 304 -3.02 -12.12 0.45
CA GLU A 304 -2.31 -11.12 1.25
C GLU A 304 -1.58 -10.14 0.31
N MET A 305 -0.87 -10.68 -0.68
CA MET A 305 -0.07 -9.88 -1.59
C MET A 305 0.04 -10.51 -2.99
N PHE A 306 0.51 -9.73 -3.97
CA PHE A 306 0.94 -10.28 -5.27
C PHE A 306 2.11 -9.49 -5.89
N SER A 307 2.69 -10.10 -6.94
CA SER A 307 3.81 -9.57 -7.70
C SER A 307 3.58 -9.73 -9.22
N ASP A 308 4.60 -9.43 -10.01
CA ASP A 308 4.62 -9.39 -11.47
C ASP A 308 3.97 -10.58 -12.19
N GLY A 309 4.07 -11.80 -11.64
CA GLY A 309 3.49 -13.00 -12.26
C GLY A 309 1.96 -12.99 -12.34
N LEU A 310 1.27 -12.38 -11.35
CA LEU A 310 -0.20 -12.29 -11.38
C LEU A 310 -0.67 -11.37 -12.52
N VAL A 311 0.10 -10.32 -12.81
CA VAL A 311 -0.19 -9.39 -13.92
C VAL A 311 -0.24 -10.12 -15.26
N ASP A 312 0.58 -11.15 -15.45
CA ASP A 312 0.58 -11.94 -16.69
C ASP A 312 -0.50 -13.04 -16.69
N LEU A 313 -0.81 -13.65 -15.54
CA LEU A 313 -1.94 -14.56 -15.41
C LEU A 313 -3.30 -13.85 -15.67
N VAL A 314 -3.40 -12.56 -15.33
CA VAL A 314 -4.52 -11.69 -15.71
C VAL A 314 -4.54 -11.43 -17.22
N LYS A 315 -3.40 -11.12 -17.85
CA LYS A 315 -3.32 -10.95 -19.32
C LYS A 315 -3.66 -12.23 -20.10
N ALA A 316 -3.38 -13.40 -19.53
CA ALA A 316 -3.76 -14.70 -20.09
C ALA A 316 -5.28 -14.96 -20.03
N GLY A 317 -6.05 -14.16 -19.27
CA GLY A 317 -7.50 -14.30 -19.13
C GLY A 317 -7.98 -15.36 -18.13
N ALA A 318 -7.06 -16.06 -17.46
CA ALA A 318 -7.37 -17.08 -16.47
C ALA A 318 -8.06 -16.50 -15.22
N VAL A 319 -7.58 -15.33 -14.76
CA VAL A 319 -8.17 -14.57 -13.65
C VAL A 319 -9.33 -13.69 -14.15
N THR A 320 -10.54 -13.95 -13.64
CA THR A 320 -11.73 -13.15 -13.92
C THR A 320 -12.38 -12.57 -12.67
N ASN A 321 -12.13 -13.16 -11.48
CA ASN A 321 -12.81 -12.85 -10.22
C ASN A 321 -14.34 -12.99 -10.25
N ALA A 322 -14.92 -13.59 -11.32
CA ALA A 322 -16.36 -13.58 -11.57
C ALA A 322 -17.17 -14.46 -10.59
N LEU A 323 -16.53 -15.48 -10.00
CA LEU A 323 -17.18 -16.43 -9.08
C LEU A 323 -16.98 -16.06 -7.60
N LYS A 324 -16.12 -15.08 -7.27
CA LYS A 324 -15.84 -14.69 -5.88
C LYS A 324 -17.09 -14.19 -5.18
N PHE A 325 -17.30 -14.61 -3.93
CA PHE A 325 -18.32 -14.02 -3.06
C PHE A 325 -17.91 -12.62 -2.60
N ASN A 326 -16.67 -12.46 -2.13
CA ASN A 326 -16.16 -11.19 -1.61
C ASN A 326 -15.51 -10.35 -2.73
N ARG A 327 -16.12 -9.18 -3.00
CA ARG A 327 -15.72 -8.25 -4.08
C ARG A 327 -15.62 -8.97 -5.45
N PRO A 328 -16.74 -9.49 -6.01
CA PRO A 328 -16.76 -10.10 -7.34
C PRO A 328 -16.23 -9.15 -8.41
N GLY A 329 -15.52 -9.70 -9.40
CA GLY A 329 -14.85 -8.92 -10.43
C GLY A 329 -13.64 -8.10 -9.96
N LYS A 330 -13.20 -8.24 -8.70
CA LYS A 330 -11.99 -7.57 -8.16
C LYS A 330 -10.91 -8.55 -7.75
N ILE A 331 -9.68 -8.24 -8.13
CA ILE A 331 -8.46 -8.69 -7.44
C ILE A 331 -8.44 -7.99 -6.07
N VAL A 332 -8.18 -8.75 -5.02
CA VAL A 332 -8.03 -8.25 -3.64
C VAL A 332 -6.65 -8.58 -3.12
N ALA A 333 -5.95 -7.56 -2.62
CA ALA A 333 -4.67 -7.69 -1.92
C ALA A 333 -4.56 -6.67 -0.78
N THR A 334 -3.59 -6.82 0.13
CA THR A 334 -3.26 -5.83 1.16
C THR A 334 -1.90 -5.16 0.97
N PHE A 335 -0.95 -5.82 0.29
CA PHE A 335 0.23 -5.16 -0.27
C PHE A 335 0.69 -5.78 -1.61
N VAL A 336 1.62 -5.12 -2.29
CA VAL A 336 2.20 -5.50 -3.58
C VAL A 336 3.69 -5.16 -3.56
N ILE A 337 4.52 -6.05 -4.07
CA ILE A 337 5.95 -5.78 -4.31
C ILE A 337 6.42 -6.57 -5.54
N GLY A 338 7.19 -5.93 -6.40
CA GLY A 338 7.61 -6.47 -7.71
C GLY A 338 8.37 -5.40 -8.48
N SER A 339 8.31 -5.43 -9.82
CA SER A 339 8.87 -4.37 -10.65
C SER A 339 7.87 -3.24 -10.91
N LYS A 340 8.30 -2.18 -11.59
CA LYS A 340 7.43 -1.11 -12.10
C LYS A 340 6.19 -1.66 -12.83
N LYS A 341 6.27 -2.83 -13.47
CA LYS A 341 5.17 -3.54 -14.13
C LYS A 341 3.94 -3.74 -13.22
N VAL A 342 4.15 -4.14 -11.96
CA VAL A 342 3.01 -4.37 -11.04
C VAL A 342 2.51 -3.05 -10.44
N TYR A 343 3.38 -2.06 -10.26
CA TYR A 343 2.98 -0.71 -9.82
C TYR A 343 2.14 0.03 -10.88
N ASP A 344 2.54 -0.06 -12.15
CA ASP A 344 1.78 0.44 -13.30
C ASP A 344 0.44 -0.31 -13.48
N PHE A 345 0.37 -1.59 -13.09
CA PHE A 345 -0.86 -2.38 -13.17
C PHE A 345 -1.88 -2.03 -12.08
N ILE A 346 -1.46 -1.56 -10.90
CA ILE A 346 -2.38 -1.15 -9.83
C ILE A 346 -2.79 0.33 -9.89
N ASP A 347 -2.06 1.16 -10.64
CA ASP A 347 -2.31 2.61 -10.70
C ASP A 347 -3.70 2.94 -11.28
N ASN A 348 -4.58 3.43 -10.40
CA ASN A 348 -5.99 3.74 -10.63
C ASN A 348 -6.80 2.61 -11.30
N ASN A 349 -6.32 1.36 -11.27
CA ASN A 349 -6.94 0.27 -12.02
C ASN A 349 -8.20 -0.25 -11.30
N PRO A 350 -9.41 -0.14 -11.89
CA PRO A 350 -10.64 -0.58 -11.26
C PRO A 350 -10.76 -2.11 -11.10
N LEU A 351 -9.84 -2.90 -11.66
CA LEU A 351 -9.76 -4.35 -11.43
C LEU A 351 -9.18 -4.70 -10.05
N VAL A 352 -8.40 -3.80 -9.44
CA VAL A 352 -7.66 -4.07 -8.19
C VAL A 352 -8.19 -3.20 -7.05
N ASP A 353 -8.63 -3.85 -5.97
CA ASP A 353 -8.83 -3.19 -4.68
C ASP A 353 -7.67 -3.59 -3.75
N MET A 354 -6.98 -2.59 -3.21
CA MET A 354 -6.04 -2.74 -2.10
C MET A 354 -6.79 -2.49 -0.79
N VAL A 355 -6.70 -3.41 0.16
CA VAL A 355 -7.68 -3.55 1.26
C VAL A 355 -6.97 -3.76 2.60
N ASP A 356 -7.60 -3.35 3.70
CA ASP A 356 -7.04 -3.48 5.05
C ASP A 356 -6.71 -4.93 5.45
N VAL A 357 -5.53 -5.19 6.02
CA VAL A 357 -5.10 -6.57 6.31
C VAL A 357 -5.96 -7.29 7.34
N SER A 358 -6.61 -6.56 8.26
CA SER A 358 -7.54 -7.18 9.21
C SER A 358 -8.81 -7.73 8.56
N TRP A 359 -9.11 -7.32 7.32
CA TRP A 359 -10.15 -7.92 6.49
C TRP A 359 -9.58 -8.94 5.48
N VAL A 360 -8.48 -8.62 4.80
CA VAL A 360 -7.87 -9.50 3.80
C VAL A 360 -7.40 -10.82 4.41
N ASN A 361 -6.66 -10.77 5.51
CA ASN A 361 -6.12 -11.94 6.20
C ASN A 361 -7.10 -12.50 7.27
N SER A 362 -8.38 -12.12 7.24
CA SER A 362 -9.38 -12.70 8.14
C SER A 362 -9.81 -14.08 7.63
N PRO A 363 -9.63 -15.18 8.40
CA PRO A 363 -10.03 -16.52 7.97
C PRO A 363 -11.54 -16.62 7.64
N TYR A 364 -12.37 -15.84 8.34
CA TYR A 364 -13.81 -15.75 8.09
C TYR A 364 -14.14 -15.14 6.71
N VAL A 365 -13.40 -14.11 6.30
CA VAL A 365 -13.56 -13.46 4.97
C VAL A 365 -13.00 -14.34 3.85
N ILE A 366 -11.87 -15.01 4.10
CA ILE A 366 -11.25 -15.93 3.14
C ILE A 366 -12.20 -17.11 2.86
N ALA A 367 -12.73 -17.75 3.90
CA ALA A 367 -13.59 -18.93 3.80
C ALA A 367 -14.97 -18.70 3.16
N GLN A 368 -15.39 -17.44 2.97
CA GLN A 368 -16.61 -17.08 2.24
C GLN A 368 -16.45 -17.18 0.71
N ASN A 369 -15.23 -17.10 0.18
CA ASN A 369 -14.99 -17.25 -1.25
C ASN A 369 -15.05 -18.74 -1.67
N PRO A 370 -15.48 -19.07 -2.89
CA PRO A 370 -15.48 -20.44 -3.36
C PRO A 370 -14.05 -20.95 -3.54
N GLN A 371 -13.82 -22.20 -3.14
CA GLN A 371 -12.56 -22.93 -3.31
C GLN A 371 -11.32 -22.07 -2.95
N PRO A 372 -11.17 -21.63 -1.69
CA PRO A 372 -10.02 -20.82 -1.28
C PRO A 372 -8.76 -21.68 -1.30
N THR A 373 -7.86 -21.40 -2.24
CA THR A 373 -6.62 -22.16 -2.46
C THR A 373 -5.42 -21.31 -2.05
N SER A 374 -4.89 -21.57 -0.87
CA SER A 374 -3.75 -20.87 -0.27
C SER A 374 -2.45 -21.60 -0.54
N ILE A 375 -1.45 -20.90 -1.10
CA ILE A 375 -0.20 -21.48 -1.60
C ILE A 375 0.99 -20.74 -0.97
N ASN A 376 1.58 -21.35 0.07
CA ASN A 376 2.67 -20.76 0.85
C ASN A 376 3.88 -21.70 0.90
N SER A 377 5.06 -21.13 1.15
CA SER A 377 6.31 -21.86 1.38
C SER A 377 6.64 -21.96 2.87
N CYS A 378 7.40 -22.97 3.25
CA CYS A 378 7.95 -23.17 4.59
C CYS A 378 9.46 -23.46 4.51
N ILE A 379 10.11 -23.51 5.67
CA ILE A 379 11.53 -23.85 5.81
C ILE A 379 11.66 -25.35 6.11
N GLU A 380 10.91 -25.84 7.10
CA GLU A 380 10.96 -27.23 7.58
C GLU A 380 9.54 -27.77 7.81
N VAL A 381 9.37 -29.09 7.62
CA VAL A 381 8.15 -29.84 7.96
C VAL A 381 8.57 -31.15 8.62
N ASP A 382 7.97 -31.51 9.76
CA ASP A 382 8.27 -32.77 10.45
C ASP A 382 7.38 -33.94 9.99
N ILE A 383 7.72 -35.15 10.42
CA ILE A 383 6.99 -36.38 10.07
C ILE A 383 5.58 -36.48 10.68
N THR A 384 5.19 -35.54 11.54
CA THR A 384 3.85 -35.43 12.13
C THR A 384 2.99 -34.37 11.43
N GLY A 385 3.58 -33.58 10.52
CA GLY A 385 2.92 -32.51 9.77
C GLY A 385 3.01 -31.13 10.43
N GLN A 386 3.85 -30.93 11.44
CA GLN A 386 4.15 -29.59 11.95
C GLN A 386 5.00 -28.83 10.93
N VAL A 387 4.67 -27.56 10.68
CA VAL A 387 5.31 -26.71 9.67
C VAL A 387 6.01 -25.53 10.34
N VAL A 388 7.28 -25.31 9.99
CA VAL A 388 8.08 -24.16 10.44
C VAL A 388 8.41 -23.27 9.24
N SER A 389 7.95 -22.03 9.27
CA SER A 389 8.27 -20.99 8.27
C SER A 389 8.96 -19.76 8.84
N GLY A 390 8.87 -19.53 10.16
CA GLY A 390 9.32 -18.31 10.83
C GLY A 390 10.79 -18.29 11.30
N SER A 391 11.40 -19.46 11.55
CA SER A 391 12.74 -19.57 12.16
C SER A 391 13.53 -20.78 11.66
N ILE A 392 14.82 -20.81 11.97
CA ILE A 392 15.72 -21.95 11.81
C ILE A 392 16.30 -22.25 13.20
N GLY A 393 15.69 -23.21 13.91
CA GLY A 393 15.93 -23.41 15.34
C GLY A 393 15.59 -22.16 16.15
N ASP A 394 16.55 -21.66 16.92
CA ASP A 394 16.47 -20.44 17.73
C ASP A 394 16.51 -19.14 16.90
N LYS A 395 16.95 -19.20 15.64
CA LYS A 395 17.18 -18.01 14.82
C LYS A 395 15.94 -17.60 14.05
N ILE A 396 15.39 -16.45 14.38
CA ILE A 396 14.25 -15.85 13.68
C ILE A 396 14.65 -15.50 12.25
N TYR A 397 13.83 -15.90 11.27
CA TYR A 397 14.08 -15.73 9.83
C TYR A 397 13.05 -14.79 9.20
N SER A 398 11.78 -14.98 9.52
CA SER A 398 10.61 -14.18 9.10
C SER A 398 9.64 -14.04 10.29
N GLY A 399 8.40 -13.62 10.07
CA GLY A 399 7.36 -13.66 11.09
C GLY A 399 6.00 -14.07 10.53
N HIS A 400 5.06 -14.42 11.41
CA HIS A 400 3.66 -14.75 11.13
C HIS A 400 2.79 -14.46 12.35
#